data_AF-A0A8D6ZWG9-F1
#
_entry.id   AF-A0A8D6ZWG9-F1
#
_cell.length_a   1.000
_cell.length_b   1.000
_cell.length_c   1.000
_cell.angle_alpha   90.00
_cell.angle_beta   90.00
_cell.angle_gamma   90.00
#
_symmetry.space_group_name_H-M   'P 1'
#
loop_
_entity.id
_entity.type
_entity.pdbx_description
1 polymer ?
#
loop_
_entity_poly.entity_id
_entity_poly.type
_entity_poly.pdbx_seq_one_letter_code
_entity_poly.pdbx_strand_id
1 'polypeptide(L)'
;MGRGKIEIKRIENTTNRQVTFCKRRNGLLKKAYELSVLCDAEVALVVFSSRGRLYEYATSSVKESIERYKKACSDTTNTGFPSEGNAQYYQQEASKLHQQINNLQSTNR
;
A
#
# COMPACT_ATOMS: atom_id res chain seq x y z
N MET A 1 -15.35 -26.74 -22.68
CA MET A 1 -16.20 -26.86 -21.47
C MET A 1 -16.16 -25.52 -20.72
N GLY A 2 -17.30 -24.84 -20.59
CA GLY A 2 -17.37 -23.52 -19.94
C GLY A 2 -17.12 -23.60 -18.43
N ARG A 3 -16.60 -22.53 -17.84
CA ARG A 3 -16.44 -22.41 -16.37
C ARG A 3 -17.79 -22.03 -15.76
N GLY A 4 -18.22 -22.77 -14.74
CA GLY A 4 -19.38 -22.40 -13.91
C GLY A 4 -19.13 -21.16 -13.05
N LYS A 5 -20.20 -20.46 -12.68
CA LYS A 5 -20.16 -19.37 -11.70
C LYS A 5 -19.69 -19.92 -10.34
N ILE A 6 -18.83 -19.17 -9.65
CA ILE A 6 -18.40 -19.47 -8.28
C ILE A 6 -18.72 -18.28 -7.36
N GLU A 7 -19.00 -18.56 -6.10
CA GLU A 7 -19.15 -17.53 -5.07
C GLU A 7 -17.81 -16.82 -4.78
N ILE A 8 -17.87 -15.52 -4.47
CA ILE A 8 -16.69 -14.75 -4.05
C ILE A 8 -16.48 -14.97 -2.55
N LYS A 9 -15.83 -16.08 -2.20
CA LYS A 9 -15.36 -16.42 -0.86
C LYS A 9 -14.01 -17.15 -0.93
N ARG A 10 -13.36 -17.34 0.21
CA ARG A 10 -12.12 -18.13 0.28
C ARG A 10 -12.37 -19.53 -0.26
N ILE A 11 -11.49 -19.99 -1.17
CA ILE A 11 -11.53 -21.37 -1.67
C ILE A 11 -10.85 -22.24 -0.63
N GLU A 12 -11.58 -23.15 0.02
CA GLU A 12 -11.04 -23.96 1.10
C GLU A 12 -10.04 -25.01 0.62
N ASN A 13 -10.37 -25.72 -0.47
CA ASN A 13 -9.48 -26.70 -1.07
C ASN A 13 -8.17 -26.03 -1.54
N THR A 14 -7.05 -26.46 -0.96
CA THR A 14 -5.72 -25.86 -1.15
C THR A 14 -5.23 -25.94 -2.60
N THR A 15 -5.42 -27.09 -3.25
CA THR A 15 -5.05 -27.30 -4.67
C THR A 15 -5.86 -26.40 -5.60
N ASN A 16 -7.18 -26.36 -5.42
CA ASN A 16 -8.06 -25.50 -6.21
C ASN A 16 -7.76 -24.02 -5.99
N ARG A 17 -7.45 -23.64 -4.75
CA ARG A 17 -7.03 -22.27 -4.39
C ARG A 17 -5.72 -21.90 -5.09
N GLN A 18 -4.72 -22.79 -5.09
CA GLN A 18 -3.43 -22.54 -5.77
C GLN A 18 -3.61 -22.40 -7.29
N VAL A 19 -4.34 -23.31 -7.92
CA VAL A 19 -4.62 -23.25 -9.36
C VAL A 19 -5.39 -21.97 -9.71
N THR A 20 -6.39 -21.62 -8.90
CA THR A 20 -7.19 -20.40 -9.09
C THR A 20 -6.34 -19.15 -8.89
N PHE A 21 -5.48 -19.12 -7.87
CA PHE A 21 -4.54 -18.03 -7.64
C PHE A 21 -3.65 -17.82 -8.85
N CYS A 22 -2.99 -18.86 -9.35
CA CYS A 22 -2.13 -18.76 -10.54
C CYS A 22 -2.89 -18.21 -11.76
N LYS A 23 -4.10 -18.72 -12.03
CA LYS A 23 -4.89 -18.29 -13.19
C LYS A 23 -5.43 -16.86 -13.03
N ARG A 24 -5.98 -16.50 -11.86
CA ARG A 24 -6.53 -15.17 -11.60
C ARG A 24 -5.44 -14.10 -11.52
N ARG A 25 -4.32 -14.39 -10.86
CA ARG A 25 -3.15 -13.50 -10.80
C ARG A 25 -2.66 -13.17 -12.22
N ASN A 26 -2.47 -14.19 -13.06
CA ASN A 26 -2.04 -13.96 -14.45
C ASN A 26 -3.09 -13.17 -15.26
N GLY A 27 -4.38 -13.44 -15.08
CA GLY A 27 -5.45 -12.66 -15.71
C GLY A 27 -5.45 -11.19 -15.26
N LEU A 28 -5.22 -10.94 -13.97
CA LEU A 28 -5.14 -9.60 -13.40
C LEU A 28 -3.92 -8.84 -13.92
N LEU A 29 -2.75 -9.49 -13.96
CA LEU A 29 -1.53 -8.93 -14.56
C LEU A 29 -1.74 -8.54 -16.02
N LYS A 30 -2.39 -9.41 -16.81
CA LYS A 30 -2.71 -9.11 -18.20
C LYS A 30 -3.63 -7.89 -18.33
N LYS A 31 -4.64 -7.77 -17.46
CA LYS A 31 -5.56 -6.62 -17.46
C LYS A 31 -4.86 -5.31 -17.04
N ALA A 32 -3.99 -5.37 -16.04
CA ALA A 32 -3.17 -4.23 -15.63
C ALA A 32 -2.27 -3.75 -16.78
N TYR A 33 -1.63 -4.68 -17.49
CA TYR A 33 -0.83 -4.38 -18.69
C TYR A 33 -1.67 -3.75 -19.80
N GLU A 34 -2.79 -4.38 -20.17
CA GLU A 34 -3.70 -3.86 -21.20
C GLU A 34 -4.13 -2.42 -20.88
N LEU A 35 -4.52 -2.15 -19.63
CA LEU A 35 -4.91 -0.80 -19.20
C LEU A 35 -3.77 0.20 -19.33
N SER A 36 -2.56 -0.17 -18.88
CA SER A 36 -1.41 0.73 -18.96
C SER A 36 -1.07 1.12 -20.39
N VAL A 37 -1.15 0.17 -21.34
CA VAL A 37 -0.84 0.42 -22.75
C VAL A 37 -1.96 1.18 -23.45
N LEU A 38 -3.22 0.79 -23.25
CA LEU A 38 -4.36 1.38 -23.96
C LEU A 38 -4.64 2.82 -23.56
N CYS A 39 -4.33 3.18 -22.31
CA CYS A 39 -4.70 4.48 -21.74
C CYS A 39 -3.49 5.32 -21.31
N ASP A 40 -2.26 4.89 -21.64
CA ASP A 40 -1.01 5.52 -21.18
C ASP A 40 -1.03 5.79 -19.65
N ALA A 41 -1.53 4.80 -18.91
CA ALA A 41 -1.75 4.91 -17.47
C ALA A 41 -0.61 4.24 -16.70
N GLU A 42 -0.08 4.94 -15.70
CA GLU A 42 0.82 4.30 -14.74
C GLU A 42 0.07 3.35 -13.81
N VAL A 43 0.50 2.09 -13.78
CA VAL A 43 -0.14 1.03 -12.99
C VAL A 43 0.93 0.25 -12.24
N ALA A 44 0.69 0.01 -10.95
CA ALA A 44 1.45 -0.91 -10.13
C ALA A 44 0.53 -1.91 -9.42
N LEU A 45 0.94 -3.17 -9.38
CA LEU A 45 0.24 -4.28 -8.74
C LEU A 45 1.22 -5.07 -7.87
N VAL A 46 0.87 -5.26 -6.60
CA VAL A 46 1.65 -6.05 -5.64
C VAL A 46 0.75 -7.13 -5.05
N VAL A 47 1.18 -8.39 -5.11
CA VAL A 47 0.42 -9.55 -4.64
C VAL A 47 1.31 -10.45 -3.78
N PHE A 48 0.95 -10.59 -2.51
CA PHE A 48 1.53 -11.59 -1.62
C PHE A 48 0.65 -12.83 -1.59
N SER A 49 1.23 -13.98 -1.92
CA SER A 49 0.52 -15.26 -1.72
C SER A 49 0.44 -15.63 -0.25
N SER A 50 -0.46 -16.55 0.11
CA SER A 50 -0.56 -17.08 1.47
C SER A 50 0.71 -17.81 1.95
N ARG A 51 1.68 -18.05 1.05
CA ARG A 51 3.00 -18.61 1.37
C ARG A 51 4.11 -17.56 1.50
N GLY A 52 3.75 -16.26 1.53
CA GLY A 52 4.70 -15.16 1.62
C GLY A 52 5.44 -14.83 0.32
N ARG A 53 5.17 -15.53 -0.79
CA ARG A 53 5.80 -15.20 -2.09
C ARG A 53 5.20 -13.93 -2.66
N LEU A 54 6.07 -12.98 -3.02
CA LEU A 54 5.76 -11.76 -3.74
C LEU A 54 5.61 -12.03 -5.25
N TYR A 55 4.59 -11.42 -5.83
CA TYR A 55 4.39 -11.29 -7.28
C TYR A 55 4.01 -9.84 -7.56
N GLU A 56 4.69 -9.21 -8.51
CA GLU A 56 4.48 -7.80 -8.79
C GLU A 56 4.51 -7.48 -10.29
N TYR A 57 3.93 -6.34 -10.62
CA TYR A 57 3.98 -5.70 -11.93
C TYR A 57 3.96 -4.19 -11.73
N ALA A 58 4.78 -3.47 -12.49
CA ALA A 58 4.71 -2.02 -12.57
C ALA A 58 5.09 -1.59 -13.99
N THR A 59 4.55 -0.47 -14.45
CA THR A 59 4.94 0.13 -15.73
C THR A 59 6.35 0.73 -15.70
N SER A 60 6.78 1.24 -14.53
CA SER A 60 8.16 1.68 -14.26
C SER A 60 8.78 0.86 -13.14
N SER A 61 8.56 1.26 -11.88
CA SER A 61 8.96 0.49 -10.72
C SER A 61 7.92 0.60 -9.62
N VAL A 62 7.75 -0.48 -8.84
CA VAL A 62 6.82 -0.50 -7.70
C VAL A 62 7.21 0.58 -6.67
N LYS A 63 8.51 0.79 -6.47
CA LYS A 63 9.03 1.79 -5.53
C LYS A 63 8.62 3.21 -5.92
N GLU A 64 8.83 3.60 -7.17
CA GLU A 64 8.46 4.93 -7.66
C GLU A 64 6.94 5.14 -7.62
N SER A 65 6.15 4.13 -7.99
CA SER A 65 4.69 4.24 -7.90
C SER A 65 4.20 4.41 -6.46
N ILE A 66 4.82 3.72 -5.49
CA ILE A 66 4.53 3.91 -4.06
C ILE A 66 4.94 5.30 -3.58
N GLU A 67 6.11 5.81 -4.00
CA GLU A 67 6.57 7.15 -3.65
C GLU A 67 5.64 8.23 -4.21
N ARG A 68 5.21 8.10 -5.47
CA ARG A 68 4.21 9.00 -6.08
C ARG A 68 2.87 8.94 -5.34
N TYR A 69 2.41 7.74 -4.97
CA TYR A 69 1.19 7.57 -4.18
C TYR A 69 1.29 8.29 -2.83
N LYS A 70 2.39 8.10 -2.09
CA LYS A 70 2.62 8.78 -0.80
C LYS A 70 2.57 10.29 -0.94
N LYS A 71 3.21 10.85 -1.99
CA LYS A 71 3.19 12.29 -2.29
C LYS A 71 1.77 12.80 -2.59
N ALA A 72 1.02 12.08 -3.42
CA ALA A 72 -0.36 12.45 -3.74
C ALA A 72 -1.26 12.42 -2.50
N CYS A 73 -1.06 11.45 -1.61
CA CYS A 73 -1.79 11.37 -0.34
C CYS A 73 -1.42 12.52 0.61
N SER A 74 -0.14 12.89 0.74
CA SER A 74 0.26 14.02 1.58
C SER A 74 -0.33 15.34 1.09
N ASP A 75 -0.38 15.55 -0.23
CA ASP A 75 -1.00 16.74 -0.83
C ASP A 75 -2.52 16.77 -0.54
N THR A 76 -3.16 15.61 -0.40
CA THR A 76 -4.58 15.44 -0.09
C THR A 76 -4.89 15.58 1.41
N THR A 77 -3.94 15.31 2.31
CA THR A 77 -4.18 15.42 3.77
C THR A 77 -4.43 16.84 4.29
N ASN A 78 -4.27 17.88 3.45
CA ASN A 78 -4.82 19.21 3.74
C ASN A 78 -6.36 19.26 3.74
N THR A 79 -7.07 18.21 3.32
CA THR A 79 -8.55 18.17 3.26
C THR A 79 -9.24 16.99 3.98
N GLY A 80 -8.59 16.34 4.96
CA GLY A 80 -9.37 15.77 6.08
C GLY A 80 -9.29 14.26 6.36
N PHE A 81 -8.10 13.66 6.40
CA PHE A 81 -7.91 12.42 7.17
C PHE A 81 -6.57 12.45 7.93
N PRO A 82 -6.55 12.37 9.28
CA PRO A 82 -5.32 12.44 10.05
C PRO A 82 -4.61 11.08 9.98
N SER A 83 -3.64 10.95 9.08
CA SER A 83 -2.79 9.77 8.99
C SER A 83 -1.33 10.15 9.23
N GLU A 84 -0.74 9.55 10.26
CA GLU A 84 0.69 9.40 10.60
C GLU A 84 1.61 10.63 10.68
N GLY A 85 1.44 11.67 9.86
CA GLY A 85 2.16 12.94 9.95
C GLY A 85 1.94 13.65 11.30
N ASN A 86 0.72 13.52 11.84
CA ASN A 86 0.39 14.04 13.16
C ASN A 86 1.19 13.34 14.27
N ALA A 87 1.40 12.02 14.19
CA ALA A 87 2.13 11.29 15.23
C ALA A 87 3.59 11.73 15.31
N GLN A 88 4.26 11.90 14.16
CA GLN A 88 5.65 12.39 14.14
C GLN A 88 5.76 13.87 14.54
N TYR A 89 4.80 14.70 14.13
CA TYR A 89 4.73 16.11 14.54
C TYR A 89 4.55 16.23 16.06
N TYR A 90 3.56 15.55 16.65
CA TYR A 90 3.34 15.56 18.10
C TYR A 90 4.51 14.96 18.87
N GLN A 91 5.23 13.98 18.32
CA GLN A 91 6.43 13.42 18.94
C GLN A 91 7.60 14.43 18.95
N GLN A 92 7.77 15.24 17.90
CA GLN A 92 8.73 16.33 17.87
C GLN A 92 8.35 17.48 18.81
N GLU A 93 7.06 17.82 18.90
CA GLU A 93 6.57 18.86 19.80
C GLU A 93 6.72 18.45 21.28
N ALA A 94 6.38 17.19 21.60
CA ALA A 94 6.54 16.63 22.95
C ALA A 94 8.01 16.56 23.40
N SER A 95 8.95 16.31 22.47
CA SER A 95 10.38 16.29 22.80
C SER A 95 10.94 17.71 23.03
N LYS A 96 10.49 18.71 22.27
CA LYS A 96 10.83 20.11 22.52
C LYS A 96 10.29 20.60 23.87
N LEU A 97 9.04 20.29 24.20
CA LEU A 97 8.44 20.66 25.49
C LEU A 97 9.18 20.01 26.66
N HIS A 98 9.57 18.74 26.56
CA HIS A 98 10.38 18.08 27.59
C HIS A 98 11.74 18.75 27.80
N GLN A 99 12.42 19.14 26.72
CA GLN A 99 13.69 19.89 26.84
C GLN A 99 13.48 21.23 27.55
N GLN A 100 12.39 21.94 27.23
CA GLN A 100 12.08 23.23 27.83
C GLN A 100 11.75 23.09 29.33
N ILE A 101 11.03 22.05 29.73
CA ILE A 101 10.75 21.73 31.14
C ILE A 101 12.06 21.43 31.90
N ASN A 102 12.94 20.60 31.34
CA ASN A 102 14.22 20.27 31.97
C ASN A 102 15.10 21.51 32.17
N ASN A 103 15.14 22.39 31.17
CA ASN A 103 15.89 23.64 31.27
C ASN A 103 15.31 24.55 32.36
N LEU A 104 13.98 24.72 32.41
CA LEU A 104 13.32 25.53 33.46
C LEU A 104 13.52 24.97 34.86
N GLN A 105 13.54 23.64 35.02
CA GLN A 105 13.84 22.98 36.29
C GLN A 105 15.31 23.16 36.70
N SER A 106 16.24 23.19 35.73
CA SER A 106 17.65 23.44 36.00
C SER A 106 17.96 24.89 36.36
N THR A 107 17.21 25.85 35.82
CA THR A 107 17.37 27.29 36.08
C THR A 107 16.74 27.72 37.42
N ASN A 108 15.74 26.98 37.92
CA ASN A 108 15.09 27.24 39.21
C ASN A 108 15.74 26.50 40.40
N ARG A 109 16.98 26.04 40.24
CA ARG A 109 17.76 25.37 41.28
C ARG A 109 18.96 26.22 41.66
#